data_AF-A0A256YL26-F1
#
_entry.id   AF-A0A256YL26-F1
#
_cell.length_a   1.000
_cell.length_b   1.000
_cell.length_c   1.000
_cell.angle_alpha   90.00
_cell.angle_beta   90.00
_cell.angle_gamma   90.00
#
_symmetry.space_group_name_H-M   'P 1'
#
loop_
_entity.id
_entity.type
_entity.pdbx_description
1 polymer ?
#
loop_
_entity_poly.entity_id
_entity_poly.type
_entity_poly.pdbx_seq_one_letter_code
_entity_poly.pdbx_strand_id
1 'polypeptide(L)'
;MYKKKIIIDPAKHYKNKDAVFFQLNESKLHSPLILIDPLQKDRNAAAALSKEKFFLFIKICQRFLKKPSEKFFIKKEITEKDLKRFVKGKEKLFLVHFKLSAGKEDIIGAKLRKFFEFICAEFQRNDFVLKRKEFVFHDKEACFYFIIKNPILSLYKEQEGPPLRFKDAVKKFKQKWKKTKTRKARLFVRVRRKFIKAQDFLEETIKEKIKKEKTFSFIKEVTINASKKT
;
A
#
# COMPACT_ATOMS: atom_id res chain seq x y z
N MET A 1 22.77 -2.36 -11.17
CA MET A 1 22.46 -1.43 -12.29
C MET A 1 21.82 -0.15 -11.71
N TYR A 2 22.65 0.83 -11.33
CA TYR A 2 22.18 2.08 -10.72
C TYR A 2 21.48 2.94 -11.78
N LYS A 3 20.15 3.07 -11.71
CA LYS A 3 19.43 4.07 -12.51
C LYS A 3 19.95 5.46 -12.11
N LYS A 4 20.34 6.29 -13.09
CA LYS A 4 20.84 7.69 -12.95
C LYS A 4 20.09 8.41 -11.80
N LYS A 5 20.73 8.56 -10.64
CA LYS A 5 20.24 9.38 -9.53
C LYS A 5 20.70 10.82 -9.77
N ILE A 6 19.88 11.79 -9.37
CA ILE A 6 20.27 13.20 -9.45
C ILE A 6 21.02 13.54 -8.16
N ILE A 7 22.22 14.12 -8.30
CA ILE A 7 23.03 14.58 -7.17
C ILE A 7 23.15 16.10 -7.25
N ILE A 8 22.81 16.75 -6.14
CA ILE A 8 22.96 18.19 -5.91
C ILE A 8 23.79 18.35 -4.64
N ASP A 9 24.94 19.00 -4.77
CA ASP A 9 25.85 19.31 -3.68
C ASP A 9 26.14 20.82 -3.70
N PRO A 10 25.31 21.65 -3.03
CA PRO A 10 25.42 23.10 -3.09
C PRO A 10 26.74 23.62 -2.49
N ALA A 11 27.24 22.97 -1.44
CA ALA A 11 28.46 23.36 -0.73
C ALA A 11 29.74 22.72 -1.30
N LYS A 12 29.61 21.86 -2.32
CA LYS A 12 30.73 21.12 -2.94
C LYS A 12 31.55 20.33 -1.91
N HIS A 13 30.89 19.71 -0.95
CA HIS A 13 31.53 18.84 0.06
C HIS A 13 32.29 17.67 -0.58
N TYR A 14 31.86 17.24 -1.76
CA TYR A 14 32.46 16.14 -2.49
C TYR A 14 33.19 16.62 -3.74
N LYS A 15 34.42 16.11 -3.95
CA LYS A 15 35.26 16.45 -5.12
C LYS A 15 34.57 16.13 -6.46
N ASN A 16 33.80 15.05 -6.49
CA ASN A 16 33.00 14.65 -7.65
C ASN A 16 31.72 13.94 -7.19
N LYS A 17 30.78 13.79 -8.13
CA LYS A 17 29.47 13.16 -7.84
C LYS A 17 29.60 11.69 -7.47
N ASP A 18 30.64 11.00 -7.91
CA ASP A 18 30.81 9.58 -7.61
C ASP A 18 31.27 9.34 -6.18
N ALA A 19 32.06 10.25 -5.60
CA ALA A 19 32.50 10.18 -4.20
C ALA A 19 31.33 10.13 -3.21
N VAL A 20 30.19 10.72 -3.57
CA VAL A 20 28.94 10.67 -2.82
C VAL A 20 28.47 9.22 -2.61
N PHE A 21 28.59 8.35 -3.61
CA PHE A 21 28.13 6.97 -3.52
C PHE A 21 28.99 6.09 -2.62
N PHE A 22 30.27 6.46 -2.42
CA PHE A 22 31.19 5.72 -1.56
C PHE A 22 31.16 6.19 -0.11
N GLN A 23 30.86 7.47 0.12
CA GLN A 23 30.95 8.08 1.44
C GLN A 23 29.61 8.17 2.19
N LEU A 24 28.48 8.11 1.48
CA LEU A 24 27.16 8.02 2.11
C LEU A 24 26.75 6.57 2.33
N ASN A 25 26.14 6.33 3.50
CA ASN A 25 25.51 5.05 3.81
C ASN A 25 24.48 4.65 2.74
N GLU A 26 24.44 3.37 2.39
CA GLU A 26 23.57 2.83 1.35
C GLU A 26 22.09 3.19 1.57
N SER A 27 21.64 3.17 2.83
CA SER A 27 20.29 3.53 3.22
C SER A 27 19.89 4.96 2.85
N LYS A 28 20.86 5.89 2.80
CA LYS A 28 20.67 7.30 2.41
C LYS A 28 20.64 7.49 0.90
N LEU A 29 21.03 6.46 0.14
CA LEU A 29 21.10 6.51 -1.32
C LEU A 29 19.81 6.02 -2.00
N HIS A 30 18.82 5.46 -1.29
CA HIS A 30 17.63 4.90 -1.94
C HIS A 30 16.76 5.94 -2.67
N SER A 31 16.81 7.21 -2.24
CA SER A 31 16.09 8.31 -2.89
C SER A 31 16.56 8.54 -4.33
N PRO A 32 15.66 8.90 -5.27
CA PRO A 32 16.03 9.30 -6.63
C PRO A 32 16.83 10.62 -6.69
N LEU A 33 16.75 11.44 -5.63
CA LEU A 33 17.46 12.70 -5.47
C LEU A 33 18.37 12.60 -4.24
N ILE A 34 19.65 12.85 -4.45
CA ILE A 34 20.64 13.00 -3.37
C ILE A 34 20.94 14.49 -3.27
N LEU A 35 20.40 15.12 -2.23
CA LEU A 35 20.65 16.52 -1.90
C LEU A 35 21.56 16.55 -0.69
N ILE A 36 22.83 16.89 -0.91
CA ILE A 36 23.81 17.00 0.17
C ILE A 36 23.48 18.21 1.00
N ASP A 37 23.38 18.00 2.30
CA ASP A 37 23.17 19.08 3.24
C ASP A 37 24.38 20.03 3.27
N PRO A 38 24.19 21.35 3.11
CA PRO A 38 25.31 22.29 3.14
C PRO A 38 26.09 22.30 4.47
N LEU A 39 25.46 21.93 5.58
CA LEU A 39 26.08 21.90 6.91
C LEU A 39 26.59 20.50 7.29
N GLN A 40 26.02 19.44 6.72
CA GLN A 40 26.32 18.06 7.07
C GLN A 40 26.56 17.20 5.83
N LYS A 41 27.82 17.05 5.43
CA LYS A 41 28.18 16.32 4.20
C LYS A 41 27.65 14.89 4.13
N ASP A 42 27.50 14.22 5.27
CA ASP A 42 27.02 12.83 5.36
C ASP A 42 25.48 12.72 5.36
N ARG A 43 24.76 13.84 5.24
CA ARG A 43 23.29 13.89 5.25
C ARG A 43 22.73 14.09 3.84
N ASN A 44 21.85 13.19 3.43
CA ASN A 44 20.96 13.41 2.28
C ASN A 44 19.65 14.04 2.78
N ALA A 45 19.47 15.34 2.54
CA ALA A 45 18.26 16.08 2.91
C ALA A 45 16.99 15.56 2.20
N ALA A 46 17.15 14.86 1.07
CA ALA A 46 16.06 14.23 0.33
C ALA A 46 15.96 12.71 0.55
N ALA A 47 16.54 12.16 1.63
CA ALA A 47 16.55 10.71 1.88
C ALA A 47 15.15 10.08 1.97
N ALA A 48 14.16 10.81 2.50
CA ALA A 48 12.79 10.35 2.64
C ALA A 48 11.95 10.47 1.34
N LEU A 49 12.50 11.07 0.27
CA LEU A 49 11.76 11.30 -0.96
C LEU A 49 11.57 9.99 -1.74
N SER A 50 10.32 9.55 -1.89
CA SER A 50 10.03 8.35 -2.68
C SER A 50 10.20 8.60 -4.18
N LYS A 51 10.50 7.51 -4.91
CA LYS A 51 10.60 7.53 -6.36
C LYS A 51 9.30 8.00 -7.02
N GLU A 52 8.15 7.53 -6.56
CA GLU A 52 6.86 7.93 -7.11
C GLU A 52 6.61 9.43 -6.93
N LYS A 53 6.89 9.97 -5.74
CA LYS A 53 6.68 11.39 -5.42
C LYS A 53 7.62 12.29 -6.22
N PHE A 54 8.87 11.88 -6.42
CA PHE A 54 9.84 12.59 -7.25
C PHE A 54 9.37 12.73 -8.71
N PHE A 55 8.96 11.62 -9.35
CA PHE A 55 8.46 11.69 -10.73
C PHE A 55 7.14 12.44 -10.84
N LEU A 56 6.27 12.34 -9.82
CA LEU A 56 5.06 13.13 -9.75
C LEU A 56 5.38 14.63 -9.69
N PHE A 57 6.36 15.03 -8.87
CA PHE A 57 6.82 16.42 -8.78
C PHE A 57 7.33 16.93 -10.13
N ILE A 58 8.23 16.20 -10.80
CA ILE A 58 8.73 16.57 -12.14
C ILE A 58 7.57 16.77 -13.12
N LYS A 59 6.62 15.82 -13.15
CA LYS A 59 5.46 15.90 -14.04
C LYS A 59 4.60 17.14 -13.75
N ILE A 60 4.43 17.50 -12.48
CA ILE A 60 3.68 18.69 -12.07
C ILE A 60 4.44 19.97 -12.46
N CYS A 61 5.76 20.04 -12.24
CA CYS A 61 6.59 21.17 -12.67
C CYS A 61 6.50 21.39 -14.19
N GLN A 62 6.61 20.32 -14.99
CA GLN A 62 6.46 20.41 -16.45
C GLN A 62 5.09 20.96 -16.87
N ARG A 63 4.02 20.57 -16.17
CA ARG A 63 2.66 21.09 -16.43
C ARG A 63 2.52 22.55 -16.03
N PHE A 64 3.10 22.93 -14.89
CA PHE A 64 3.11 24.30 -14.42
C PHE A 64 3.85 25.22 -15.40
N LEU A 65 5.03 24.83 -15.86
CA LEU A 65 5.80 25.59 -16.87
C LEU A 65 5.04 25.75 -18.20
N LYS A 66 4.27 24.75 -18.62
CA LYS A 66 3.45 24.85 -19.85
C LYS A 66 2.23 25.76 -19.71
N LYS A 67 1.58 25.78 -18.54
CA LYS A 67 0.39 26.59 -18.27
C LYS A 67 0.34 26.95 -16.78
N PRO A 68 1.03 28.02 -16.36
CA PRO A 68 1.03 28.46 -14.97
C PRO A 68 -0.39 28.80 -14.49
N SER A 69 -0.69 28.51 -13.24
CA SER A 69 -2.03 28.75 -12.66
C SER A 69 -1.97 28.66 -11.14
N GLU A 70 -2.76 29.50 -10.45
CA GLU A 70 -2.91 29.46 -8.98
C GLU A 70 -3.44 28.11 -8.47
N LYS A 71 -4.25 27.43 -9.28
CA LYS A 71 -4.76 26.07 -9.01
C LYS A 71 -3.70 25.02 -8.65
N PHE A 72 -2.42 25.24 -8.96
CA PHE A 72 -1.33 24.35 -8.53
C PHE A 72 -0.97 24.52 -7.03
N PHE A 73 -1.30 25.66 -6.45
CA PHE A 73 -1.06 26.01 -5.05
C PHE A 73 -2.30 25.82 -4.16
N ILE A 74 -3.46 25.51 -4.75
CA ILE A 74 -4.69 25.22 -4.02
C ILE A 74 -4.74 23.73 -3.68
N LYS A 75 -4.78 23.40 -2.38
CA LYS A 75 -5.00 22.02 -1.91
C LYS A 75 -6.37 21.56 -2.38
N LYS A 76 -6.40 20.48 -3.17
CA LYS A 76 -7.65 19.84 -3.58
C LYS A 76 -7.96 18.72 -2.60
N GLU A 77 -9.03 18.88 -1.85
CA GLU A 77 -9.55 17.79 -1.04
C GLU A 77 -10.22 16.77 -1.95
N ILE A 78 -9.86 15.49 -1.75
CA ILE A 78 -10.48 14.40 -2.48
C ILE A 78 -11.77 14.03 -1.74
N THR A 79 -12.91 14.31 -2.35
CA THR A 79 -14.20 13.94 -1.76
C THR A 79 -14.57 12.49 -2.07
N GLU A 80 -15.49 11.91 -1.31
CA GLU A 80 -16.08 10.60 -1.65
C GLU A 80 -16.71 10.62 -3.06
N LYS A 81 -17.29 11.75 -3.48
CA LYS A 81 -17.85 11.93 -4.82
C LYS A 81 -16.78 11.82 -5.91
N ASP A 82 -15.59 12.37 -5.68
CA ASP A 82 -14.47 12.24 -6.60
C ASP A 82 -13.95 10.80 -6.66
N LEU A 83 -13.91 10.11 -5.51
CA LEU A 83 -13.50 8.71 -5.45
C LEU A 83 -14.49 7.78 -6.20
N LYS A 84 -15.79 8.04 -6.08
CA LYS A 84 -16.84 7.31 -6.80
C LYS A 84 -16.66 7.34 -8.31
N ARG A 85 -16.13 8.44 -8.87
CA ARG A 85 -15.85 8.54 -10.32
C ARG A 85 -14.81 7.52 -10.82
N PHE A 86 -13.97 6.99 -9.93
CA PHE A 86 -12.98 5.97 -10.30
C PHE A 86 -13.53 4.53 -10.26
N VAL A 87 -14.71 4.34 -9.66
CA VAL A 87 -15.40 3.05 -9.57
C VAL A 87 -16.12 2.77 -10.88
N LYS A 88 -15.91 1.59 -11.45
CA LYS A 88 -16.51 1.17 -12.72
C LYS A 88 -17.15 -0.21 -12.61
N GLY A 89 -18.23 -0.46 -13.35
CA GLY A 89 -18.79 -1.80 -13.54
C GLY A 89 -19.22 -2.49 -12.24
N LYS A 90 -18.50 -3.53 -11.81
CA LYS A 90 -18.75 -4.31 -10.59
C LYS A 90 -17.79 -3.97 -9.44
N GLU A 91 -16.93 -2.97 -9.62
CA GLU A 91 -15.99 -2.53 -8.60
C GLU A 91 -16.75 -1.94 -7.39
N LYS A 92 -16.11 -1.94 -6.21
CA LYS A 92 -16.68 -1.31 -5.01
C LYS A 92 -15.64 -0.46 -4.29
N LEU A 93 -16.06 0.73 -3.87
CA LEU A 93 -15.29 1.61 -2.99
C LEU A 93 -15.61 1.27 -1.54
N PHE A 94 -14.56 1.14 -0.74
CA PHE A 94 -14.61 1.05 0.71
C PHE A 94 -13.85 2.23 1.30
N LEU A 95 -14.48 2.93 2.23
CA LEU A 95 -13.87 3.96 3.06
C LEU A 95 -13.89 3.47 4.50
N VAL A 96 -12.75 3.53 5.17
CA VAL A 96 -12.62 3.20 6.60
C VAL A 96 -12.11 4.44 7.31
N HIS A 97 -12.99 5.07 8.08
CA HIS A 97 -12.67 6.25 8.86
C HIS A 97 -12.27 5.83 10.26
N PHE A 98 -11.22 6.44 10.78
CA PHE A 98 -10.74 6.29 12.14
C PHE A 98 -10.73 7.66 12.80
N LYS A 99 -11.46 7.78 13.90
CA LYS A 99 -11.38 8.94 14.79
C LYS A 99 -10.50 8.60 15.97
N LEU A 100 -9.46 9.39 16.24
CA LEU A 100 -8.50 9.10 17.30
C LEU A 100 -8.81 9.89 18.58
N SER A 101 -8.60 9.28 19.75
CA SER A 101 -8.87 9.85 21.07
C SER A 101 -7.64 10.50 21.73
N ALA A 102 -6.42 9.94 21.55
CA ALA A 102 -5.20 10.46 22.18
C ALA A 102 -3.90 9.95 21.50
N GLY A 103 -2.75 10.57 21.83
CA GLY A 103 -1.39 10.14 21.45
C GLY A 103 -0.68 11.06 20.45
N LYS A 104 0.64 10.83 20.27
CA LYS A 104 1.49 11.63 19.36
C LYS A 104 1.21 11.27 17.89
N GLU A 105 0.98 12.28 17.05
CA GLU A 105 0.57 12.12 15.66
C GLU A 105 1.52 11.26 14.84
N ASP A 106 2.83 11.49 14.92
CA ASP A 106 3.82 10.70 14.17
C ASP A 106 3.77 9.22 14.52
N ILE A 107 3.61 8.90 15.81
CA ILE A 107 3.55 7.52 16.30
C ILE A 107 2.28 6.84 15.80
N ILE A 108 1.14 7.53 15.88
CA ILE A 108 -0.15 6.98 15.43
C ILE A 108 -0.18 6.83 13.92
N GLY A 109 0.26 7.86 13.18
CA GLY A 109 0.34 7.86 11.72
C GLY A 109 1.19 6.70 11.20
N ALA A 110 2.36 6.46 11.79
CA ALA A 110 3.21 5.32 11.43
C ALA A 110 2.53 3.97 11.68
N LYS A 111 1.79 3.82 12.78
CA LYS A 111 1.06 2.58 13.12
C LYS A 111 -0.12 2.34 12.19
N LEU A 112 -0.92 3.36 11.91
CA LEU A 112 -2.03 3.29 10.96
C LEU A 112 -1.52 3.02 9.54
N ARG A 113 -0.37 3.58 9.16
CA ARG A 113 0.27 3.27 7.88
C ARG A 113 0.61 1.78 7.77
N LYS A 114 1.27 1.20 8.79
CA LYS A 114 1.57 -0.23 8.85
C LYS A 114 0.30 -1.08 8.79
N PHE A 115 -0.77 -0.62 9.44
CA PHE A 115 -2.05 -1.32 9.42
C PHE A 115 -2.72 -1.28 8.04
N PHE A 116 -2.73 -0.13 7.38
CA PHE A 116 -3.18 0.02 6.01
C PHE A 116 -2.42 -0.92 5.07
N GLU A 117 -1.09 -1.00 5.19
CA GLU A 117 -0.25 -1.91 4.41
C GLU A 117 -0.56 -3.38 4.69
N PHE A 118 -0.80 -3.74 5.95
CA PHE A 118 -1.25 -5.06 6.35
C PHE A 118 -2.59 -5.44 5.69
N ILE A 119 -3.60 -4.55 5.75
CA ILE A 119 -4.90 -4.78 5.09
C ILE A 119 -4.70 -4.96 3.59
N CYS A 120 -3.83 -4.16 2.96
CA CYS A 120 -3.54 -4.29 1.54
C CYS A 120 -2.97 -5.67 1.18
N ALA A 121 -2.03 -6.18 1.97
CA ALA A 121 -1.46 -7.50 1.78
C ALA A 121 -2.51 -8.59 2.02
N GLU A 122 -3.35 -8.44 3.04
CA GLU A 122 -4.43 -9.38 3.34
C GLU A 122 -5.50 -9.45 2.25
N PHE A 123 -5.88 -8.32 1.63
CA PHE A 123 -6.76 -8.33 0.46
C PHE A 123 -6.18 -9.20 -0.65
N GLN A 124 -4.89 -9.04 -0.97
CA GLN A 124 -4.20 -9.83 -1.99
C GLN A 124 -4.14 -11.31 -1.61
N ARG A 125 -3.83 -11.65 -0.35
CA ARG A 125 -3.82 -13.04 0.16
C ARG A 125 -5.18 -13.72 0.08
N ASN A 126 -6.26 -12.94 0.16
CA ASN A 126 -7.63 -13.43 0.04
C ASN A 126 -8.19 -13.34 -1.40
N ASP A 127 -7.32 -13.08 -2.39
CA ASP A 127 -7.62 -13.02 -3.82
C ASP A 127 -8.51 -11.82 -4.25
N PHE A 128 -8.61 -10.79 -3.40
CA PHE A 128 -9.21 -9.51 -3.75
C PHE A 128 -8.18 -8.61 -4.46
N VAL A 129 -8.59 -8.05 -5.59
CA VAL A 129 -7.75 -7.22 -6.46
C VAL A 129 -7.98 -5.75 -6.12
N LEU A 130 -6.98 -5.14 -5.50
CA LEU A 130 -6.93 -3.71 -5.24
C LEU A 130 -6.63 -2.94 -6.53
N LYS A 131 -7.62 -2.21 -7.05
CA LYS A 131 -7.44 -1.32 -8.20
C LYS A 131 -6.81 0.00 -7.77
N ARG A 132 -7.29 0.56 -6.67
CA ARG A 132 -6.71 1.76 -6.06
C ARG A 132 -6.79 1.70 -4.54
N LYS A 133 -5.87 2.39 -3.89
CA LYS A 133 -5.74 2.46 -2.44
C LYS A 133 -5.03 3.75 -2.05
N GLU A 134 -5.41 4.34 -0.92
CA GLU A 134 -4.65 5.42 -0.29
C GLU A 134 -4.92 5.46 1.20
N PHE A 135 -3.97 6.02 1.92
CA PHE A 135 -4.06 6.35 3.33
C PHE A 135 -3.94 7.86 3.50
N VAL A 136 -4.96 8.48 4.08
CA VAL A 136 -4.96 9.89 4.43
C VAL A 136 -4.96 10.00 5.94
N PHE A 137 -4.08 10.83 6.49
CA PHE A 137 -4.01 11.11 7.93
C PHE A 137 -3.73 12.60 8.15
N HIS A 138 -4.58 13.25 8.93
CA HIS A 138 -4.50 14.66 9.25
C HIS A 138 -5.31 14.93 10.53
N ASP A 139 -4.82 15.79 11.42
CA ASP A 139 -5.55 16.29 12.59
C ASP A 139 -6.27 15.21 13.40
N LYS A 140 -5.58 14.10 13.68
CA LYS A 140 -6.12 12.94 14.44
C LYS A 140 -7.32 12.25 13.77
N GLU A 141 -7.50 12.44 12.48
CA GLU A 141 -8.40 11.68 11.64
C GLU A 141 -7.62 10.90 10.58
N ALA A 142 -7.98 9.64 10.39
CA ALA A 142 -7.43 8.81 9.33
C ALA A 142 -8.55 8.22 8.47
N CYS A 143 -8.29 8.17 7.16
CA CYS A 143 -9.16 7.48 6.21
C CYS A 143 -8.33 6.50 5.38
N PHE A 144 -8.73 5.24 5.38
CA PHE A 144 -8.26 4.27 4.41
C PHE A 144 -9.29 4.20 3.29
N TYR A 145 -8.86 4.36 2.04
CA TYR A 145 -9.72 4.06 0.90
C TYR A 145 -9.19 2.87 0.12
N PHE A 146 -10.13 2.03 -0.34
CA PHE A 146 -9.86 0.90 -1.21
C PHE A 146 -10.90 0.84 -2.34
N ILE A 147 -10.46 0.76 -3.59
CA ILE A 147 -11.32 0.38 -4.71
C ILE A 147 -10.96 -1.06 -5.09
N ILE A 148 -11.91 -1.97 -4.89
CA ILE A 148 -11.76 -3.41 -5.12
C ILE A 148 -12.39 -3.78 -6.46
N LYS A 149 -11.61 -4.46 -7.32
CA LYS A 149 -12.05 -4.85 -8.67
C LYS A 149 -13.11 -5.95 -8.65
N ASN A 150 -12.92 -6.92 -7.77
CA ASN A 150 -13.73 -8.12 -7.61
C ASN A 150 -14.25 -8.20 -6.16
N PRO A 151 -15.19 -7.33 -5.76
CA PRO A 151 -15.65 -7.26 -4.37
C PRO A 151 -16.42 -8.50 -3.91
N ILE A 152 -16.84 -9.36 -4.84
CA ILE A 152 -17.50 -10.64 -4.58
C ILE A 152 -16.74 -11.72 -5.37
N LEU A 153 -16.32 -12.77 -4.66
CA LEU A 153 -15.62 -13.93 -5.19
C LEU A 153 -16.55 -15.15 -5.30
N SER A 154 -16.11 -16.20 -6.00
CA SER A 154 -16.77 -17.50 -5.97
C SER A 154 -16.59 -18.17 -4.60
N LEU A 155 -17.58 -18.92 -4.12
CA LEU A 155 -17.53 -19.65 -2.84
C LEU A 155 -16.29 -20.54 -2.67
N TYR A 156 -15.78 -21.06 -3.78
CA TYR A 156 -14.61 -21.93 -3.81
C TYR A 156 -13.48 -21.32 -4.64
N LYS A 157 -12.23 -21.70 -4.30
CA LYS A 157 -11.04 -21.46 -5.12
C LYS A 157 -10.31 -22.76 -5.41
N GLU A 158 -9.65 -22.81 -6.56
CA GLU A 158 -8.65 -23.83 -6.83
C GLU A 158 -7.33 -23.38 -6.21
N GLN A 159 -6.76 -24.22 -5.35
CA GLN A 159 -5.45 -24.01 -4.74
C GLN A 159 -4.46 -24.98 -5.36
N GLU A 160 -3.32 -24.43 -5.79
CA GLU A 160 -2.21 -25.21 -6.32
C GLU A 160 -1.54 -26.02 -5.21
N GLY A 161 -1.27 -27.28 -5.52
CA GLY A 161 -0.49 -28.20 -4.72
C GLY A 161 0.90 -28.46 -5.32
N PRO A 162 1.63 -29.44 -4.75
CA PRO A 162 2.97 -29.75 -5.20
C PRO A 162 2.99 -30.37 -6.61
N PRO A 163 4.09 -30.19 -7.37
CA PRO A 163 4.37 -30.98 -8.57
C PRO A 163 4.42 -32.48 -8.28
N LEU A 164 3.93 -33.29 -9.22
CA LEU A 164 3.83 -34.76 -9.05
C LEU A 164 5.18 -35.44 -8.79
N ARG A 165 6.28 -34.85 -9.28
CA ARG A 165 7.65 -35.37 -9.07
C ARG A 165 8.06 -35.45 -7.60
N PHE A 166 7.45 -34.63 -6.72
CA PHE A 166 7.76 -34.62 -5.29
C PHE A 166 6.82 -35.57 -4.54
N LYS A 167 7.14 -36.87 -4.56
CA LYS A 167 6.28 -37.96 -4.03
C LYS A 167 5.85 -37.74 -2.57
N ASP A 168 6.77 -37.30 -1.70
CA ASP A 168 6.45 -37.06 -0.28
C ASP A 168 5.50 -35.88 -0.07
N ALA A 169 5.72 -34.79 -0.80
CA ALA A 169 4.85 -33.63 -0.76
C ALA A 169 3.46 -33.96 -1.31
N VAL A 170 3.39 -34.75 -2.39
CA VAL A 170 2.15 -35.29 -2.96
C VAL A 170 1.40 -36.14 -1.94
N LYS A 171 2.08 -37.05 -1.24
CA LYS A 171 1.47 -37.89 -0.20
C LYS A 171 0.87 -37.06 0.92
N LYS A 172 1.63 -36.11 1.48
CA LYS A 172 1.16 -35.18 2.53
C LYS A 172 -0.02 -34.33 2.05
N PHE A 173 0.02 -33.85 0.81
CA PHE A 173 -1.05 -33.03 0.24
C PHE A 173 -2.35 -33.83 0.07
N LYS A 174 -2.28 -35.06 -0.44
CA LYS A 174 -3.44 -35.97 -0.57
C LYS A 174 -4.00 -36.43 0.78
N GLN A 175 -3.15 -36.59 1.80
CA GLN A 175 -3.61 -36.87 3.16
C GLN A 175 -4.42 -35.71 3.74
N LYS A 176 -3.93 -34.48 3.56
CA LYS A 176 -4.63 -33.27 4.02
C LYS A 176 -5.92 -33.01 3.25
N TRP A 177 -5.93 -33.28 1.94
CA TRP A 177 -7.04 -32.96 1.04
C TRP A 177 -7.59 -34.20 0.35
N LYS A 178 -8.78 -34.64 0.77
CA LYS A 178 -9.40 -35.88 0.25
C LYS A 178 -9.76 -35.83 -1.25
N LYS A 179 -10.17 -34.65 -1.76
CA LYS A 179 -10.58 -34.47 -3.17
C LYS A 179 -9.55 -33.62 -3.92
N THR A 180 -8.60 -34.26 -4.60
CA THR A 180 -7.58 -33.59 -5.42
C THR A 180 -7.77 -33.87 -6.91
N LYS A 181 -7.39 -32.91 -7.75
CA LYS A 181 -7.35 -33.03 -9.21
C LYS A 181 -5.92 -32.87 -9.69
N THR A 182 -5.57 -33.54 -10.78
CA THR A 182 -4.26 -33.42 -11.41
C THR A 182 -4.40 -32.67 -12.73
N ARG A 183 -3.58 -31.64 -12.95
CA ARG A 183 -3.48 -30.93 -14.23
C ARG A 183 -2.02 -30.54 -14.47
N LYS A 184 -1.51 -30.73 -15.69
CA LYS A 184 -0.15 -30.33 -16.10
C LYS A 184 0.94 -30.72 -15.07
N ALA A 185 0.97 -31.99 -14.67
CA ALA A 185 1.91 -32.55 -13.71
C ALA A 185 1.92 -31.89 -12.30
N ARG A 186 0.81 -31.25 -11.90
CA ARG A 186 0.61 -30.66 -10.58
C ARG A 186 -0.73 -31.05 -9.98
N LEU A 187 -0.79 -31.09 -8.64
CA LEU A 187 -2.03 -31.29 -7.91
C LEU A 187 -2.76 -29.97 -7.69
N PHE A 188 -4.09 -30.05 -7.62
CA PHE A 188 -5.00 -28.96 -7.34
C PHE A 188 -6.07 -29.45 -6.36
N VAL A 189 -6.55 -28.56 -5.50
CA VAL A 189 -7.67 -28.82 -4.59
C VAL A 189 -8.67 -27.68 -4.67
N ARG A 190 -9.96 -28.01 -4.59
CA ARG A 190 -11.03 -27.01 -4.47
C ARG A 190 -11.29 -26.75 -2.99
N VAL A 191 -10.95 -25.54 -2.51
CA VAL A 191 -11.13 -25.13 -1.11
C VAL A 191 -12.19 -24.05 -1.00
N ARG A 192 -12.99 -24.11 0.07
CA ARG A 192 -13.97 -23.06 0.38
C ARG A 192 -13.22 -21.82 0.86
N ARG A 193 -13.59 -20.65 0.34
CA ARG A 193 -13.01 -19.38 0.79
C ARG A 193 -13.50 -19.05 2.19
N LYS A 194 -12.62 -18.48 3.03
CA LYS A 194 -13.02 -17.87 4.30
C LYS A 194 -13.91 -16.66 4.05
N PHE A 195 -13.50 -15.79 3.11
CA PHE A 195 -14.24 -14.59 2.73
C PHE A 195 -14.68 -14.63 1.26
N ILE A 196 -15.96 -14.35 1.04
CA ILE A 196 -16.56 -14.25 -0.30
C ILE A 196 -16.71 -12.79 -0.69
N LYS A 197 -17.14 -11.94 0.25
CA LYS A 197 -17.27 -10.50 0.05
C LYS A 197 -16.08 -9.78 0.67
N ALA A 198 -15.59 -8.76 -0.04
CA ALA A 198 -14.51 -7.88 0.43
C ALA A 198 -14.94 -7.11 1.69
N GLN A 199 -16.24 -6.84 1.83
CA GLN A 199 -16.81 -6.16 3.00
C GLN A 199 -16.62 -7.00 4.27
N ASP A 200 -17.10 -8.24 4.26
CA ASP A 200 -16.98 -9.17 5.40
C ASP A 200 -15.51 -9.36 5.82
N PHE A 201 -14.62 -9.51 4.83
CA PHE A 201 -13.17 -9.57 5.07
C PHE A 201 -12.65 -8.32 5.80
N LEU A 202 -13.01 -7.13 5.32
CA LEU A 202 -12.51 -5.87 5.84
C LEU A 202 -13.01 -5.63 7.27
N GLU A 203 -14.30 -5.86 7.51
CA GLU A 203 -14.94 -5.74 8.82
C GLU A 203 -14.30 -6.70 9.84
N GLU A 204 -14.14 -7.98 9.49
CA GLU A 204 -13.51 -8.97 10.38
C GLU A 204 -12.04 -8.64 10.65
N THR A 205 -11.28 -8.29 9.60
CA THR A 205 -9.85 -7.97 9.73
C THR A 205 -9.62 -6.77 10.63
N ILE A 206 -10.43 -5.71 10.48
CA ILE A 206 -10.34 -4.52 11.32
C ILE A 206 -10.69 -4.84 12.76
N LYS A 207 -11.80 -5.56 12.98
CA LYS A 207 -12.26 -5.95 14.31
C LYS A 207 -11.23 -6.82 15.03
N GLU A 208 -10.65 -7.81 14.34
CA GLU A 208 -9.61 -8.67 14.90
C GLU A 208 -8.34 -7.88 15.26
N LYS A 209 -7.90 -6.98 14.37
CA LYS A 209 -6.67 -6.22 14.58
C LYS A 209 -6.81 -5.25 15.75
N ILE A 210 -7.93 -4.52 15.83
CA ILE A 210 -8.22 -3.60 16.95
C ILE A 210 -8.30 -4.36 18.28
N LYS A 211 -8.90 -5.56 18.30
CA LYS A 211 -8.97 -6.40 19.51
C LYS A 211 -7.61 -6.91 19.98
N LYS A 212 -6.78 -7.39 19.06
CA LYS A 212 -5.50 -8.04 19.39
C LYS A 212 -4.41 -7.06 19.77
N GLU A 213 -4.48 -5.84 19.28
CA GLU A 213 -3.38 -4.89 19.35
C GLU A 213 -3.76 -3.73 20.27
N LYS A 214 -3.28 -3.78 21.52
CA LYS A 214 -3.41 -2.70 22.53
C LYS A 214 -2.98 -1.34 21.99
N THR A 215 -2.17 -1.33 20.94
CA THR A 215 -1.67 -0.14 20.26
C THR A 215 -2.76 0.69 19.56
N PHE A 216 -3.93 0.10 19.27
CA PHE A 216 -5.12 0.80 18.76
C PHE A 216 -6.08 1.25 19.86
N SER A 217 -5.66 1.25 21.13
CA SER A 217 -6.43 1.81 22.26
C SER A 217 -6.84 3.27 22.07
N PHE A 218 -6.20 3.96 21.13
CA PHE A 218 -6.45 5.36 20.80
C PHE A 218 -7.51 5.56 19.72
N ILE A 219 -8.16 4.51 19.21
CA ILE A 219 -9.25 4.64 18.25
C ILE A 219 -10.56 4.82 19.02
N LYS A 220 -11.22 5.97 18.80
CA LYS A 220 -12.54 6.29 19.37
C LYS A 220 -13.68 5.68 18.55
N GLU A 221 -13.57 5.73 17.23
CA GLU A 221 -14.64 5.31 16.32
C GLU A 221 -14.06 4.77 15.01
N VAL A 222 -14.71 3.74 14.46
CA VAL A 222 -14.41 3.19 13.13
C VAL A 222 -15.68 3.05 12.31
N THR A 223 -15.73 3.72 11.17
CA THR A 223 -16.88 3.69 10.27
C THR A 223 -16.48 3.20 8.89
N ILE A 224 -17.14 2.13 8.42
CA ILE A 224 -16.88 1.52 7.12
C ILE A 224 -18.04 1.85 6.18
N ASN A 225 -17.78 2.67 5.18
CA ASN A 225 -18.75 3.03 4.15
C ASN A 225 -18.40 2.29 2.87
N ALA A 226 -19.35 1.51 2.35
CA ALA A 226 -19.22 0.84 1.07
C ALA A 226 -20.21 1.48 0.09
N SER A 227 -19.72 2.11 -0.98
CA SER A 227 -20.62 2.74 -1.95
C SER A 227 -21.50 1.67 -2.60
N LYS A 228 -22.83 1.83 -2.56
CA LYS A 228 -23.72 1.08 -3.43
C LYS A 228 -23.57 1.62 -4.86
N LYS A 229 -23.71 0.73 -5.84
CA LYS A 229 -23.88 1.14 -7.22
C LYS A 229 -25.22 1.88 -7.28
N THR A 230 -25.19 3.21 -7.43
CA THR A 230 -26.29 3.96 -8.03
C THR A 230 -26.37 3.56 -9.50
#